data_AF-A0A0F9JX97-F1
#
_entry.id   AF-A0A0F9JX97-F1
#
_cell.length_a   1.000
_cell.length_b   1.000
_cell.length_c   1.000
_cell.angle_alpha   90.00
_cell.angle_beta   90.00
_cell.angle_gamma   90.00
#
_symmetry.space_group_name_H-M   'P 1'
#
loop_
_entity.id
_entity.type
_entity.pdbx_description
1 polymer ?
#
loop_
_entity_poly.entity_id
_entity_poly.type
_entity_poly.pdbx_seq_one_letter_code
_entity_poly.pdbx_strand_id
1 'polypeptide(L)'
;MAKHPTQESWARRPNEEDMPITFLVNRAGPKGHEAQIILSHDVEGGYVHFARGRSVKCPKGPCEHCKANSERRWRGYCVCANARNRELTLVELTAAAMKPIDIYFRQHRTLRGALLTTKRIPEKPNGRLYATIVESAQAITSYPAVPSVRSLLRKLWGLPKDPDANGDVQRKIREADDDTNSQTA
;
A
#
# COMPACT_ATOMS: atom_id res chain seq x y z
N MET A 1 14.76 27.68 -32.35
CA MET A 1 15.85 26.77 -32.77
C MET A 1 15.64 25.43 -32.10
N ALA A 2 15.14 24.43 -32.84
CA ALA A 2 14.97 23.08 -32.32
C ALA A 2 16.36 22.42 -32.24
N LYS A 3 16.78 22.00 -31.03
CA LYS A 3 18.00 21.20 -30.87
C LYS A 3 17.76 19.86 -31.54
N HIS A 4 18.50 19.58 -32.61
CA HIS A 4 18.57 18.24 -33.18
C HIS A 4 19.01 17.25 -32.08
N PRO A 5 18.32 16.11 -31.91
CA PRO A 5 18.77 15.08 -30.97
C PRO A 5 20.14 14.57 -31.41
N THR A 6 21.15 14.95 -30.62
CA THR A 6 22.54 14.52 -30.78
C THR A 6 22.66 13.03 -30.45
N GLN A 7 23.12 12.25 -31.42
CA GLN A 7 23.76 10.92 -31.29
C GLN A 7 23.02 9.87 -30.44
N GLU A 8 22.60 8.76 -31.06
CA GLU A 8 22.08 7.59 -30.36
C GLU A 8 23.07 7.09 -29.30
N SER A 9 22.87 7.49 -28.03
CA SER A 9 23.67 6.99 -26.92
C SER A 9 23.12 5.62 -26.53
N TRP A 10 23.75 4.56 -27.02
CA TRP A 10 23.47 3.20 -26.56
C TRP A 10 23.85 3.10 -25.07
N ALA A 11 22.86 2.97 -24.18
CA ALA A 11 23.07 2.76 -22.75
C ALA A 11 22.80 1.30 -22.37
N ARG A 12 23.67 0.70 -21.54
CA ARG A 12 23.49 -0.69 -21.07
C ARG A 12 22.42 -0.82 -19.98
N ARG A 13 22.04 0.29 -19.35
CA ARG A 13 21.02 0.38 -18.29
C ARG A 13 20.18 1.65 -18.48
N PRO A 14 18.90 1.66 -18.08
CA PRO A 14 18.12 2.89 -18.05
C PRO A 14 18.65 3.80 -16.93
N ASN A 15 18.33 5.10 -16.98
CA ASN A 15 18.59 5.97 -15.85
C ASN A 15 17.65 5.61 -14.69
N GLU A 16 18.01 5.99 -13.47
CA GLU A 16 17.16 5.75 -12.29
C GLU A 16 15.78 6.39 -12.43
N GLU A 17 15.71 7.55 -13.09
CA GLU A 17 14.46 8.25 -13.41
C GLU A 17 13.56 7.47 -14.40
N ASP A 18 14.18 6.67 -15.28
CA ASP A 18 13.51 5.82 -16.27
C ASP A 18 13.08 4.45 -15.68
N MET A 19 13.55 4.12 -14.47
CA MET A 19 13.18 2.92 -13.72
C MET A 19 12.35 3.27 -12.48
N PRO A 20 11.21 3.98 -12.61
CA PRO A 20 10.38 4.21 -11.44
C PRO A 20 9.93 2.85 -10.91
N ILE A 21 10.19 2.57 -9.63
CA ILE A 21 9.57 1.44 -8.95
C ILE A 21 8.07 1.74 -8.88
N THR A 22 7.34 1.29 -9.89
CA THR A 22 5.89 1.39 -9.96
C THR A 22 5.33 0.14 -9.31
N PHE A 23 4.87 0.28 -8.06
CA PHE A 23 4.07 -0.76 -7.43
C PHE A 23 2.75 -0.86 -8.19
N LEU A 24 2.52 -2.01 -8.82
CA LEU A 24 1.22 -2.30 -9.43
C LEU A 24 0.17 -2.39 -8.31
N VAL A 25 -0.94 -1.68 -8.49
CA VAL A 25 -2.09 -1.81 -7.60
C VAL A 25 -2.73 -3.16 -7.87
N ASN A 26 -2.53 -4.10 -6.94
CA ASN A 26 -3.05 -5.45 -7.05
C ASN A 26 -4.40 -5.52 -6.32
N ARG A 27 -5.47 -5.61 -7.09
CA ARG A 27 -6.82 -5.78 -6.56
C ARG A 27 -7.14 -7.26 -6.48
N ALA A 28 -7.73 -7.68 -5.38
CA ALA A 28 -8.20 -9.05 -5.20
C ALA A 28 -9.14 -9.43 -6.33
N GLY A 29 -8.75 -10.42 -7.14
CA GLY A 29 -9.61 -11.04 -8.16
C GLY A 29 -10.73 -11.86 -7.53
N PRO A 30 -11.47 -12.65 -8.34
CA PRO A 30 -12.54 -13.53 -7.84
C PRO A 30 -12.06 -14.49 -6.73
N LYS A 31 -10.86 -15.07 -6.89
CA LYS A 31 -10.23 -15.95 -5.90
C LYS A 31 -9.50 -15.21 -4.77
N GLY A 32 -9.33 -13.90 -4.91
CA GLY A 32 -8.54 -13.05 -4.01
C GLY A 32 -7.03 -13.17 -4.21
N HIS A 33 -6.28 -13.04 -3.12
CA HIS A 33 -4.83 -13.18 -3.09
C HIS A 33 -4.45 -14.29 -2.13
N GLU A 34 -3.66 -15.23 -2.61
CA GLU A 34 -3.06 -16.25 -1.77
C GLU A 34 -1.71 -15.72 -1.24
N ALA A 35 -1.49 -15.84 0.07
CA ALA A 35 -0.19 -15.70 0.72
C ALA A 35 0.63 -14.47 0.30
N GLN A 36 0.23 -13.29 0.78
CA GLN A 36 0.95 -12.03 0.61
C GLN A 36 1.66 -11.66 1.91
N ILE A 37 2.95 -11.39 1.86
CA ILE A 37 3.71 -10.96 3.04
C ILE A 37 3.69 -9.44 3.08
N ILE A 38 3.09 -8.87 4.12
CA ILE A 38 2.99 -7.42 4.26
C ILE A 38 4.38 -6.85 4.59
N LEU A 39 4.80 -5.83 3.84
CA LEU A 39 6.07 -5.13 4.04
C LEU A 39 5.88 -3.76 4.69
N SER A 40 4.67 -3.19 4.63
CA SER A 40 4.33 -1.95 5.31
C SER A 40 4.09 -2.17 6.80
N HIS A 41 4.35 -1.14 7.62
CA HIS A 41 4.07 -1.17 9.05
C HIS A 41 2.57 -1.22 9.35
N ASP A 42 1.75 -0.49 8.59
CA ASP A 42 0.29 -0.40 8.75
C ASP A 42 -0.39 -0.30 7.36
N VAL A 43 -1.73 -0.38 7.33
CA VAL A 43 -2.57 -0.08 6.18
C VAL A 43 -2.85 1.42 6.12
N GLU A 44 -2.51 2.03 4.99
CA GLU A 44 -2.87 3.43 4.71
C GLU A 44 -4.07 3.47 3.78
N GLY A 45 -5.06 4.29 4.10
CA GLY A 45 -6.34 4.25 3.40
C GLY A 45 -7.06 5.58 3.32
N GLY A 46 -8.12 5.59 2.52
CA GLY A 46 -8.96 6.75 2.38
C GLY A 46 -10.24 6.45 1.62
N TYR A 47 -11.19 7.37 1.77
CA TYR A 47 -12.38 7.36 0.96
C TYR A 47 -12.09 7.73 -0.49
N VAL A 48 -12.75 7.05 -1.42
CA VAL A 48 -12.68 7.23 -2.86
C VAL A 48 -14.08 7.25 -3.48
N HIS A 49 -14.19 7.81 -4.67
CA HIS A 49 -15.32 7.64 -5.58
C HIS A 49 -14.89 6.80 -6.79
N PHE A 50 -15.82 6.08 -7.42
CA PHE A 50 -15.57 5.45 -8.71
C PHE A 50 -16.10 6.37 -9.81
N ALA A 51 -15.21 6.98 -10.58
CA ALA A 51 -15.54 7.95 -11.62
C ALA A 51 -14.69 7.69 -12.86
N ARG A 52 -15.32 7.72 -14.05
CA ARG A 52 -14.65 7.53 -15.35
C ARG A 52 -13.78 6.26 -15.40
N GLY A 53 -14.31 5.15 -14.87
CA GLY A 53 -13.62 3.84 -14.88
C GLY A 53 -12.51 3.66 -13.86
N ARG A 54 -12.25 4.62 -12.95
CA ARG A 54 -11.19 4.51 -11.94
C ARG A 54 -11.61 5.02 -10.56
N SER A 55 -10.87 4.59 -9.55
CA SER A 55 -10.99 5.12 -8.19
C SER A 55 -10.29 6.47 -8.11
N VAL A 56 -11.00 7.51 -7.67
CA VAL A 56 -10.46 8.85 -7.43
C VAL A 56 -10.58 9.20 -5.95
N LYS A 57 -9.56 9.85 -5.40
CA LYS A 57 -9.53 10.19 -3.97
C LYS A 57 -10.68 11.16 -3.64
N CYS A 58 -11.50 10.81 -2.64
CA CYS A 58 -12.43 11.75 -2.04
C CYS A 58 -11.65 12.66 -1.07
N PRO A 59 -11.62 13.99 -1.26
CA PRO A 59 -11.03 14.90 -0.28
C PRO A 59 -11.84 14.93 1.02
N LYS A 60 -11.31 15.60 2.05
CA LYS A 60 -12.09 15.94 3.25
C LYS A 60 -13.08 17.05 2.85
N GLY A 61 -14.38 16.74 2.84
CA GLY A 61 -15.44 17.69 2.46
C GLY A 61 -16.19 17.30 1.17
N PRO A 62 -17.26 18.05 0.81
CA PRO A 62 -18.08 17.74 -0.36
C PRO A 62 -17.35 18.04 -1.66
N CYS A 63 -16.91 16.98 -2.36
CA CYS A 63 -16.38 17.09 -3.73
C CYS A 63 -17.51 17.02 -4.77
N GLU A 64 -17.18 17.23 -6.05
CA GLU A 64 -18.15 17.15 -7.15
C GLU A 64 -18.93 15.81 -7.17
N HIS A 65 -18.27 14.70 -6.84
CA HIS A 65 -18.89 13.38 -6.78
C HIS A 65 -19.81 13.23 -5.57
N CYS A 66 -19.45 13.80 -4.41
CA CYS A 66 -20.35 13.86 -3.25
C CYS A 66 -21.61 14.66 -3.59
N LYS A 67 -21.47 15.81 -4.25
CA LYS A 67 -22.60 16.66 -4.67
C LYS A 67 -23.50 15.95 -5.69
N ALA A 68 -22.91 15.11 -6.54
CA ALA A 68 -23.63 14.25 -7.47
C ALA A 68 -24.18 12.95 -6.83
N ASN A 69 -24.21 12.85 -5.49
CA ASN A 69 -24.65 11.65 -4.75
C ASN A 69 -23.95 10.34 -5.17
N SER A 70 -22.73 10.43 -5.68
CA SER A 70 -21.93 9.25 -5.99
C SER A 70 -21.48 8.56 -4.71
N GLU A 71 -21.63 7.23 -4.66
CA GLU A 71 -21.28 6.43 -3.50
C GLU A 71 -19.80 6.62 -3.12
N ARG A 72 -19.54 6.79 -1.81
CA ARG A 72 -18.21 6.92 -1.24
C ARG A 72 -17.80 5.58 -0.65
N ARG A 73 -16.62 5.07 -1.05
CA ARG A 73 -16.10 3.77 -0.57
C ARG A 73 -14.75 3.96 0.08
N TRP A 74 -14.50 3.29 1.20
CA TRP A 74 -13.17 3.28 1.81
C TRP A 74 -12.29 2.22 1.15
N ARG A 75 -11.02 2.57 0.88
CA ARG A 75 -9.98 1.68 0.37
C ARG A 75 -8.73 1.80 1.22
N GLY A 76 -8.19 0.66 1.63
CA GLY A 76 -6.91 0.54 2.32
C GLY A 76 -5.86 -0.01 1.38
N TYR A 77 -4.60 0.31 1.63
CA TYR A 77 -3.47 -0.13 0.84
C TYR A 77 -2.31 -0.52 1.75
N CYS A 78 -1.61 -1.58 1.39
CA CYS A 78 -0.33 -1.94 1.97
C CYS A 78 0.60 -2.51 0.89
N VAL A 79 1.90 -2.30 1.05
CA VAL A 79 2.90 -2.94 0.18
C VAL A 79 3.08 -4.37 0.64
N CYS A 80 2.97 -5.31 -0.29
CA CYS A 80 3.19 -6.73 -0.03
C CYS A 80 4.19 -7.33 -1.01
N ALA A 81 4.88 -8.37 -0.58
CA ALA A 81 5.56 -9.31 -1.46
C ALA A 81 4.69 -10.57 -1.60
N ASN A 82 4.49 -11.04 -2.82
CA ASN A 82 3.90 -12.35 -3.03
C ASN A 82 4.84 -13.43 -2.46
N ALA A 83 4.34 -14.33 -1.61
CA ALA A 83 5.18 -15.31 -0.91
C ALA A 83 5.88 -16.30 -1.85
N ARG A 84 5.32 -16.54 -3.04
CA ARG A 84 5.83 -17.51 -4.03
C ARG A 84 6.86 -16.90 -4.97
N ASN A 85 6.53 -15.79 -5.63
CA ASN A 85 7.38 -15.20 -6.68
C ASN A 85 8.13 -13.92 -6.24
N ARG A 86 7.93 -13.47 -4.99
CA ARG A 86 8.55 -12.27 -4.40
C ARG A 86 8.20 -10.96 -5.10
N GLU A 87 7.21 -10.95 -5.99
CA GLU A 87 6.77 -9.75 -6.67
C GLU A 87 6.18 -8.74 -5.68
N LEU A 88 6.65 -7.49 -5.76
CA LEU A 88 6.19 -6.40 -4.91
C LEU A 88 4.95 -5.74 -5.51
N THR A 89 3.88 -5.69 -4.74
CA THR A 89 2.62 -5.07 -5.18
C THR A 89 2.01 -4.19 -4.09
N LEU A 90 1.16 -3.25 -4.52
CA LEU A 90 0.32 -2.47 -3.61
C LEU A 90 -1.05 -3.13 -3.53
N VAL A 91 -1.29 -3.90 -2.47
CA VAL A 91 -2.55 -4.64 -2.29
C VAL A 91 -3.66 -3.69 -1.87
N GLU A 92 -4.77 -3.68 -2.62
CA GLU A 92 -5.97 -2.89 -2.28
C GLU A 92 -6.95 -3.71 -1.42
N LEU A 93 -7.29 -3.17 -0.25
CA LEU A 93 -8.22 -3.73 0.72
C LEU A 93 -9.54 -2.94 0.75
N THR A 94 -10.62 -3.65 1.08
CA THR A 94 -11.93 -3.03 1.32
C THR A 94 -12.18 -2.91 2.81
N ALA A 95 -13.07 -2.01 3.23
CA ALA A 95 -13.43 -1.85 4.64
C ALA A 95 -13.87 -3.17 5.31
N ALA A 96 -14.56 -4.04 4.57
CA ALA A 96 -15.02 -5.33 5.09
C ALA A 96 -13.90 -6.30 5.45
N ALA A 97 -12.70 -6.12 4.88
CA ALA A 97 -11.53 -6.96 5.12
C ALA A 97 -10.67 -6.47 6.30
N MET A 98 -10.95 -5.28 6.86
CA MET A 98 -10.04 -4.64 7.83
C MET A 98 -10.13 -5.22 9.24
N LYS A 99 -11.29 -5.72 9.67
CA LYS A 99 -11.46 -6.20 11.05
C LYS A 99 -10.35 -7.17 11.54
N PRO A 100 -9.99 -8.25 10.82
CA PRO A 100 -8.91 -9.14 11.24
C PRO A 100 -7.53 -8.46 11.21
N ILE A 101 -7.30 -7.53 10.29
CA ILE A 101 -6.05 -6.77 10.16
C ILE A 101 -5.88 -5.83 11.35
N ASP A 102 -6.93 -5.10 11.73
CA ASP A 102 -6.92 -4.21 12.90
C ASP A 102 -6.68 -4.98 14.20
N ILE A 103 -7.28 -6.17 14.34
CA ILE A 103 -7.06 -7.04 15.50
C ILE A 103 -5.59 -7.45 15.58
N TYR A 104 -5.02 -7.92 14.46
CA TYR A 104 -3.62 -8.31 14.39
C TYR A 104 -2.68 -7.13 14.70
N PHE A 105 -2.92 -5.95 14.12
CA PHE A 105 -2.11 -4.76 14.39
C PHE A 105 -2.13 -4.35 15.86
N ARG A 106 -3.29 -4.43 16.53
CA ARG A 106 -3.38 -4.11 17.97
C ARG A 106 -2.56 -5.07 18.83
N GLN A 107 -2.47 -6.35 18.42
CA GLN A 107 -1.72 -7.38 19.14
C GLN A 107 -0.22 -7.28 18.90
N HIS A 108 0.20 -7.07 17.65
CA HIS A 108 1.60 -7.15 17.24
C HIS A 108 2.29 -5.79 17.05
N ARG A 109 1.53 -4.69 17.05
CA ARG A 109 1.99 -3.31 16.82
C ARG A 109 2.66 -3.06 15.46
N THR A 110 2.60 -4.01 14.56
CA THR A 110 3.08 -3.89 13.18
C THR A 110 2.40 -4.95 12.31
N LEU A 111 2.17 -4.64 11.04
CA LEU A 111 1.77 -5.61 10.03
C LEU A 111 2.97 -6.20 9.29
N ARG A 112 4.16 -5.59 9.40
CA ARG A 112 5.34 -6.00 8.62
C ARG A 112 5.74 -7.42 9.00
N GLY A 113 5.84 -8.29 8.00
CA GLY A 113 6.12 -9.72 8.14
C GLY A 113 4.88 -10.60 8.23
N ALA A 114 3.69 -10.04 8.44
CA ALA A 114 2.47 -10.83 8.54
C ALA A 114 2.09 -11.44 7.18
N LEU A 115 1.55 -12.66 7.22
CA LEU A 115 1.01 -13.36 6.07
C LEU A 115 -0.48 -13.04 5.91
N LEU A 116 -0.80 -12.29 4.86
CA LEU A 116 -2.14 -11.89 4.45
C LEU A 116 -2.67 -12.78 3.34
N THR A 117 -3.83 -13.38 3.55
CA THR A 117 -4.61 -14.06 2.51
C THR A 117 -5.95 -13.36 2.37
N THR A 118 -6.42 -13.19 1.14
CA THR A 118 -7.72 -12.57 0.87
C THR A 118 -8.54 -13.43 -0.06
N LYS A 119 -9.87 -13.38 0.06
CA LYS A 119 -10.81 -14.10 -0.80
C LYS A 119 -12.09 -13.32 -1.00
N ARG A 120 -12.79 -13.52 -2.12
CA ARG A 120 -14.12 -12.93 -2.34
C ARG A 120 -15.23 -13.96 -2.16
N ILE A 121 -16.34 -13.54 -1.55
CA ILE A 121 -17.54 -14.37 -1.42
C ILE A 121 -18.76 -13.59 -1.96
N PRO A 122 -19.49 -14.13 -2.95
CA PRO A 122 -19.08 -15.27 -3.79
C PRO A 122 -17.84 -14.93 -4.63
N GLU A 123 -17.20 -15.93 -5.25
CA GLU A 123 -15.99 -15.78 -6.08
C GLU A 123 -16.28 -15.05 -7.41
N LYS A 124 -16.63 -13.77 -7.31
CA LYS A 124 -16.89 -12.87 -8.44
C LYS A 124 -16.15 -11.55 -8.23
N PRO A 125 -15.86 -10.77 -9.30
CA PRO A 125 -15.10 -9.52 -9.17
C PRO A 125 -15.66 -8.53 -8.14
N ASN A 126 -16.99 -8.48 -8.00
CA ASN A 126 -17.70 -7.61 -7.06
C ASN A 126 -18.11 -8.30 -5.75
N GLY A 127 -17.63 -9.53 -5.50
CA GLY A 127 -17.90 -10.26 -4.25
C GLY A 127 -17.29 -9.55 -3.05
N ARG A 128 -17.84 -9.79 -1.87
CA ARG A 128 -17.32 -9.19 -0.62
C ARG A 128 -15.94 -9.74 -0.34
N LEU A 129 -14.97 -8.85 -0.10
CA LEU A 129 -13.59 -9.24 0.21
C LEU A 129 -13.46 -9.56 1.70
N TYR A 130 -12.89 -10.72 1.99
CA TYR A 130 -12.49 -11.17 3.31
C TYR A 130 -10.98 -11.25 3.35
N ALA A 131 -10.40 -10.96 4.52
CA ALA A 131 -8.98 -11.17 4.78
C ALA A 131 -8.81 -12.13 5.95
N THR A 132 -7.71 -12.85 5.93
CA THR A 132 -7.14 -13.58 7.07
C THR A 132 -5.69 -13.16 7.18
N ILE A 133 -5.22 -12.95 8.39
CA ILE A 133 -3.86 -12.52 8.68
C ILE A 133 -3.31 -13.38 9.80
N VAL A 134 -2.08 -13.85 9.63
CA VAL A 134 -1.36 -14.68 10.60
C VAL A 134 0.12 -14.27 10.60
N GLU A 135 0.86 -14.69 11.62
CA GLU A 135 2.30 -14.55 11.62
C GLU A 135 2.94 -15.41 10.52
N SER A 136 3.98 -14.89 9.87
CA SER A 136 4.75 -15.65 8.87
C SER A 136 5.91 -16.35 9.55
N ALA A 137 6.24 -17.57 9.10
CA ALA A 137 7.44 -18.28 9.53
C ALA A 137 8.75 -17.65 9.02
N GLN A 138 8.66 -16.67 8.12
CA GLN A 138 9.83 -16.04 7.50
C GLN A 138 10.32 -14.84 8.31
N ALA A 139 11.62 -14.77 8.57
CA ALA A 139 12.24 -13.70 9.33
C ALA A 139 12.01 -12.30 8.69
N ILE A 140 11.53 -11.34 9.48
CA ILE A 140 11.22 -9.96 9.04
C ILE A 140 12.44 -9.26 8.44
N THR A 141 13.64 -9.55 8.95
CA THR A 141 14.91 -8.98 8.52
C THR A 141 15.30 -9.36 7.10
N SER A 142 14.66 -10.39 6.51
CA SER A 142 14.93 -10.83 5.13
C SER A 142 14.25 -9.96 4.07
N TYR A 143 13.33 -9.06 4.44
CA TYR A 143 12.58 -8.27 3.47
C TYR A 143 13.20 -6.91 3.20
N PRO A 144 13.16 -6.42 1.94
CA PRO A 144 13.67 -5.11 1.61
C PRO A 144 12.89 -4.00 2.32
N ALA A 145 13.53 -2.86 2.50
CA ALA A 145 12.82 -1.63 2.84
C ALA A 145 11.85 -1.28 1.70
N VAL A 146 10.69 -0.72 2.05
CA VAL A 146 9.68 -0.28 1.08
C VAL A 146 9.35 1.19 1.32
N PRO A 147 9.00 1.95 0.27
CA PRO A 147 8.54 3.32 0.43
C PRO A 147 7.25 3.37 1.26
N SER A 148 6.97 4.52 1.86
CA SER A 148 5.71 4.70 2.59
C SER A 148 4.52 4.54 1.65
N VAL A 149 3.48 3.85 2.11
CA VAL A 149 2.26 3.66 1.32
C VAL A 149 1.63 5.02 0.99
N ARG A 150 1.67 5.96 1.94
CA ARG A 150 1.16 7.33 1.74
C ARG A 150 1.83 8.01 0.54
N SER A 151 3.15 7.93 0.41
CA SER A 151 3.89 8.49 -0.74
C SER A 151 3.46 7.86 -2.06
N LEU A 152 3.29 6.54 -2.09
CA LEU A 152 2.79 5.82 -3.27
C LEU A 152 1.37 6.26 -3.64
N LEU A 153 0.49 6.40 -2.66
CA LEU A 153 -0.90 6.83 -2.88
C LEU A 153 -1.01 8.27 -3.37
N ARG A 154 -0.15 9.17 -2.88
CA ARG A 154 -0.10 10.56 -3.39
C ARG A 154 0.30 10.59 -4.86
N LYS A 155 1.31 9.80 -5.26
CA LYS A 155 1.69 9.65 -6.68
C LYS A 155 0.54 9.04 -7.49
N LEU A 156 -0.10 7.98 -6.99
CA LEU A 156 -1.22 7.29 -7.65
C LEU A 156 -2.42 8.23 -7.90
N TRP A 157 -2.71 9.12 -6.95
CA TRP A 157 -3.84 10.04 -7.01
C TRP A 157 -3.49 11.43 -7.56
N GLY A 158 -2.25 11.65 -8.03
CA GLY A 158 -1.81 12.95 -8.56
C GLY A 158 -1.82 14.07 -7.52
N LEU A 159 -1.62 13.73 -6.24
CA LEU A 159 -1.55 14.70 -5.15
C LEU A 159 -0.12 15.29 -5.07
N PRO A 160 0.05 16.52 -4.54
CA PRO A 160 1.36 17.10 -4.29
C PRO A 160 2.25 16.17 -3.45
N LYS A 161 3.57 16.32 -3.48
CA LYS A 161 4.45 15.54 -2.58
C LYS A 161 4.12 15.84 -1.11
N ASP A 162 4.29 14.83 -0.25
CA ASP A 162 4.16 15.03 1.18
C ASP A 162 5.43 15.74 1.69
N PRO A 163 5.33 16.92 2.34
CA PRO A 163 6.50 17.53 2.95
C PRO A 163 7.13 16.63 4.02
N ASP A 164 6.33 15.77 4.67
CA ASP A 164 6.76 14.96 5.81
C ASP A 164 7.19 13.53 5.44
N ALA A 165 7.10 13.13 4.17
CA ALA A 165 7.36 11.74 3.74
C ALA A 165 8.78 11.24 4.05
N ASN A 166 9.75 12.13 4.22
CA ASN A 166 11.13 11.76 4.57
C ASN A 166 11.35 11.63 6.09
N GLY A 167 10.45 12.14 6.93
CA GLY A 167 10.62 12.17 8.39
C GLY A 167 10.06 10.95 9.13
N ASP A 168 9.09 10.25 8.55
CA ASP A 168 8.26 9.25 9.27
C ASP A 168 9.03 7.95 9.60
N VAL A 169 10.06 7.59 8.82
CA VAL A 169 10.86 6.37 9.07
C VAL A 169 11.83 6.56 10.24
N GLN A 170 12.45 7.74 10.36
CA GLN A 170 13.43 7.98 11.43
C GLN A 170 12.78 8.37 12.76
N ARG A 171 11.60 9.02 12.74
CA ARG A 171 10.93 9.44 13.98
C ARG A 171 10.34 8.24 14.74
N LYS A 172 9.72 7.27 14.06
CA LYS A 172 9.08 6.11 14.70
C LYS A 172 10.06 5.04 15.22
N ILE A 173 11.25 4.91 14.63
CA ILE A 173 12.28 4.01 15.15
C ILE A 173 12.81 4.55 16.49
N ARG A 174 13.04 5.86 16.59
CA ARG A 174 13.50 6.51 17.84
C ARG A 174 12.48 6.40 18.98
N GLU A 175 11.19 6.57 18.68
CA GLU A 175 10.14 6.47 19.71
C GLU A 175 9.99 5.02 20.25
N ALA A 176 10.29 3.99 19.45
CA ALA A 176 10.28 2.60 19.92
C ALA A 176 11.52 2.24 20.77
N ASP A 177 12.66 2.88 20.51
CA ASP A 177 13.90 2.68 21.28
C ASP A 177 13.80 3.35 22.68
N ASP A 178 13.13 4.50 22.79
CA ASP A 178 12.95 5.22 24.07
C ASP A 178 11.98 4.50 25.04
N ASP A 179 10.94 3.82 24.52
CA ASP A 179 10.00 3.04 25.33
C ASP A 179 10.63 1.74 25.89
N THR A 180 11.61 1.18 25.19
CA THR A 180 12.30 -0.05 25.61
C THR A 180 13.31 0.23 26.73
N ASN A 181 13.90 1.42 26.75
CA ASN A 181 14.90 1.81 27.76
C ASN A 181 14.28 2.31 29.08
N SER A 182 12.97 2.56 29.09
CA SER A 182 12.23 3.06 30.26
C SER A 182 11.66 1.96 31.16
N GLN A 183 11.81 0.67 30.80
CA GLN A 183 11.28 -0.47 31.55
C GLN A 183 12.35 -1.29 32.31
N THR A 184 13.62 -0.88 32.25
CA THR A 184 14.75 -1.59 32.89
C THR A 184 15.40 -0.81 34.05
N ALA A 185 14.71 0.18 34.62
CA ALA A 185 15.17 0.95 35.77
C ALA A 185 14.27 0.73 37.00
#